data_AF-A0A938THV9-F1
#
_entry.id   AF-A0A938THV9-F1
#
_cell.length_a   1.000
_cell.length_b   1.000
_cell.length_c   1.000
_cell.angle_alpha   90.00
_cell.angle_beta   90.00
_cell.angle_gamma   90.00
#
_symmetry.space_group_name_H-M   'P 1'
#
loop_
_entity.id
_entity.type
_entity.pdbx_description
1 polymer ?
#
loop_
_entity_poly.entity_id
_entity_poly.type
_entity_poly.pdbx_seq_one_letter_code
_entity_poly.pdbx_strand_id
1 'polypeptide(L)'
;MTELALCWHFHQPDYRGDDGVYRLPWTYLHAFKDYSDMAAHLEAHPGVRAVVNFVPVLLDQLDDYADQFRTGAVRDPLLAALIDPQPGATLEKRRALVAACFRLNVPTMLNWFAGYRALYTAWKNIEEEGDAALADLPEAYFADLVTWYHLAWSGESVRRALPELAHWLSREDHFTLSERRQLFGWMGAVVAGIIPRFRALMERGQIEISTTPHSHPILPLLLDFGSAREARPGLPLPEQPGYPGGKARAEVHVAAAIATHTAHFGQVPTGCWPAEGGVSEATLAVLQAAGLRWAASGGGVLAHSRVGTALADAPGWFVGKLADDRPGERPMACFFRDDHLSDLIGFEYQHWHAGDAVRHFIHALESYGQRHSRLATVILDGENAWEYYPYNGWYFLDELYTALETHAGLETTTFSAYLDAHTETLGQLPHLVAG
;
A
#
# COMPACT_ATOMS: atom_id res chain seq x y z
N MET A 1 22.31 -5.40 18.66
CA MET A 1 21.02 -4.74 18.41
C MET A 1 20.58 -5.23 17.05
N THR A 2 19.34 -5.67 16.94
CA THR A 2 18.73 -6.06 15.66
C THR A 2 18.01 -4.84 15.12
N GLU A 3 18.35 -4.43 13.91
CA GLU A 3 17.66 -3.43 13.14
C GLU A 3 16.48 -4.04 12.37
N LEU A 4 15.41 -3.28 12.25
CA LEU A 4 14.21 -3.62 11.50
C LEU A 4 13.93 -2.53 10.47
N ALA A 5 13.89 -2.91 9.19
CA ALA A 5 13.34 -2.07 8.14
C ALA A 5 11.90 -2.51 7.83
N LEU A 6 10.94 -1.67 8.22
CA LEU A 6 9.55 -1.77 7.77
C LEU A 6 9.42 -1.04 6.44
N CYS A 7 8.93 -1.69 5.40
CA CYS A 7 8.64 -1.09 4.10
C CYS A 7 7.19 -1.31 3.71
N TRP A 8 6.42 -0.22 3.73
CA TRP A 8 5.00 -0.21 3.38
C TRP A 8 4.82 0.21 1.93
N HIS A 9 4.28 -0.67 1.09
CA HIS A 9 4.05 -0.40 -0.33
C HIS A 9 2.63 0.10 -0.55
N PHE A 10 2.48 1.34 -1.00
CA PHE A 10 1.18 1.92 -1.32
C PHE A 10 0.99 1.92 -2.83
N HIS A 11 0.02 1.12 -3.30
CA HIS A 11 -0.21 0.93 -4.71
C HIS A 11 -1.68 0.77 -5.03
N GLN A 12 -2.12 1.55 -6.01
CA GLN A 12 -3.39 1.35 -6.69
C GLN A 12 -3.14 1.45 -8.20
N PRO A 13 -3.67 0.52 -9.02
CA PRO A 13 -3.72 0.69 -10.47
C PRO A 13 -4.33 2.04 -10.88
N ASP A 14 -4.08 2.48 -12.10
CA ASP A 14 -4.85 3.60 -12.64
C ASP A 14 -6.30 3.16 -12.87
N TYR A 15 -7.21 3.65 -12.03
CA TYR A 15 -8.62 3.33 -12.15
C TYR A 15 -9.35 4.25 -13.13
N ARG A 16 -8.68 5.26 -13.69
CA ARG A 16 -9.27 6.14 -14.71
C ARG A 16 -9.35 5.39 -16.04
N GLY A 17 -10.51 5.45 -16.67
CA GLY A 17 -10.63 5.10 -18.09
C GLY A 17 -10.05 6.18 -18.99
N ASP A 18 -9.97 5.90 -20.30
CA ASP A 18 -9.57 6.88 -21.32
C ASP A 18 -10.49 8.11 -21.35
N ASP A 19 -11.72 7.98 -20.84
CA ASP A 19 -12.71 9.03 -20.66
C ASP A 19 -12.49 9.86 -19.37
N GLY A 20 -11.50 9.51 -18.56
CA GLY A 20 -11.19 10.15 -17.29
C GLY A 20 -12.15 9.79 -16.15
N VAL A 21 -13.08 8.85 -16.36
CA VAL A 21 -14.03 8.36 -15.34
C VAL A 21 -13.38 7.23 -14.55
N TYR A 22 -13.51 7.26 -13.23
CA TYR A 22 -12.98 6.20 -12.38
C TYR A 22 -13.85 4.94 -12.45
N ARG A 23 -13.20 3.79 -12.60
CA ARG A 23 -13.84 2.46 -12.66
C ARG A 23 -14.00 1.85 -11.28
N LEU A 24 -13.12 2.18 -10.34
CA LEU A 24 -13.13 1.68 -8.97
C LEU A 24 -12.74 2.80 -7.98
N PRO A 25 -13.34 2.82 -6.78
CA PRO A 25 -13.22 3.92 -5.81
C PRO A 25 -12.01 3.79 -4.88
N TRP A 26 -11.13 2.80 -5.09
CA TRP A 26 -10.20 2.35 -4.05
C TRP A 26 -9.18 3.40 -3.64
N THR A 27 -8.70 4.25 -4.55
CA THR A 27 -7.71 5.28 -4.22
C THR A 27 -8.17 6.23 -3.12
N TYR A 28 -9.36 6.84 -3.25
CA TYR A 28 -9.82 7.79 -2.23
C TYR A 28 -10.29 7.08 -0.96
N LEU A 29 -10.79 5.84 -1.08
CA LEU A 29 -11.21 5.06 0.07
C LEU A 29 -10.02 4.65 0.95
N HIS A 30 -8.94 4.13 0.35
CA HIS A 30 -7.70 3.84 1.07
C HIS A 30 -7.01 5.12 1.58
N ALA A 31 -7.11 6.24 0.85
CA ALA A 31 -6.65 7.53 1.38
C ALA A 31 -7.43 7.99 2.61
N PHE A 32 -8.75 7.81 2.63
CA PHE A 32 -9.61 8.17 3.77
C PHE A 32 -9.52 7.19 4.96
N LYS A 33 -8.92 6.03 4.73
CA LYS A 33 -8.75 4.94 5.70
C LYS A 33 -7.28 4.68 5.99
N ASP A 34 -6.67 3.82 5.19
CA ASP A 34 -5.38 3.17 5.43
C ASP A 34 -4.21 4.16 5.40
N TYR A 35 -4.06 4.93 4.32
CA TYR A 35 -2.92 5.86 4.21
C TYR A 35 -2.97 6.95 5.28
N SER A 36 -4.19 7.39 5.66
CA SER A 36 -4.37 8.38 6.72
C SER A 36 -4.04 7.84 8.13
N ASP A 37 -4.42 6.58 8.41
CA ASP A 37 -4.14 5.90 9.68
C ASP A 37 -2.65 5.59 9.80
N MET A 38 -2.01 5.11 8.73
CA MET A 38 -0.57 4.82 8.74
C MET A 38 0.27 6.08 8.97
N ALA A 39 -0.09 7.21 8.35
CA ALA A 39 0.55 8.49 8.66
C ALA A 39 0.35 8.87 10.14
N ALA A 40 -0.85 8.64 10.69
CA ALA A 40 -1.15 8.98 12.09
C ALA A 40 -0.34 8.15 13.09
N HIS A 41 -0.17 6.86 12.84
CA HIS A 41 0.68 6.00 13.68
C HIS A 41 2.14 6.46 13.65
N LEU A 42 2.70 6.77 12.48
CA LEU A 42 4.06 7.30 12.39
C LEU A 42 4.19 8.67 13.08
N GLU A 43 3.19 9.55 12.96
CA GLU A 43 3.17 10.84 13.66
C GLU A 43 3.11 10.70 15.18
N ALA A 44 2.38 9.71 15.69
CA ALA A 44 2.28 9.42 17.12
C ALA A 44 3.54 8.76 17.71
N HIS A 45 4.32 8.08 16.87
CA HIS A 45 5.52 7.31 17.25
C HIS A 45 6.78 7.84 16.55
N PRO A 46 7.29 9.03 16.95
CA PRO A 46 8.41 9.70 16.26
C PRO A 46 9.74 8.94 16.33
N GLY A 47 9.89 7.97 17.23
CA GLY A 47 11.05 7.09 17.35
C GLY A 47 11.04 5.91 16.37
N VAL A 48 9.89 5.61 15.74
CA VAL A 48 9.81 4.58 14.69
C VAL A 48 10.25 5.15 13.35
N ARG A 49 11.22 4.48 12.71
CA ARG A 49 11.62 4.71 11.33
C ARG A 49 11.04 3.65 10.41
N ALA A 50 10.68 4.05 9.20
CA ALA A 50 10.14 3.16 8.18
C ALA A 50 10.46 3.67 6.78
N VAL A 51 10.33 2.79 5.80
CA VAL A 51 10.26 3.12 4.39
C VAL A 51 8.78 3.11 3.98
N VAL A 52 8.35 4.16 3.27
CA VAL A 52 7.03 4.20 2.63
C VAL A 52 7.26 4.30 1.14
N ASN A 53 6.75 3.34 0.39
CA ASN A 53 6.88 3.32 -1.05
C ASN A 53 5.58 3.82 -1.68
N PHE A 54 5.67 4.88 -2.49
CA PHE A 54 4.54 5.39 -3.26
C PHE A 54 4.73 5.07 -4.74
N VAL A 55 3.79 4.33 -5.31
CA VAL A 55 3.73 4.16 -6.77
C VAL A 55 3.30 5.49 -7.41
N PRO A 56 4.01 6.01 -8.44
CA PRO A 56 3.70 7.30 -9.05
C PRO A 56 2.25 7.44 -9.53
N VAL A 57 1.68 6.40 -10.15
CA VAL A 57 0.28 6.44 -10.61
C VAL A 57 -0.74 6.55 -9.47
N LEU A 58 -0.39 6.16 -8.24
CA LEU A 58 -1.21 6.43 -7.07
C LEU A 58 -1.16 7.92 -6.70
N LEU A 59 0.02 8.54 -6.73
CA LEU A 59 0.18 9.98 -6.46
C LEU A 59 -0.63 10.82 -7.45
N ASP A 60 -0.55 10.49 -8.75
CA ASP A 60 -1.31 11.17 -9.80
C ASP A 60 -2.83 11.10 -9.54
N GLN A 61 -3.32 9.97 -9.03
CA GLN A 61 -4.73 9.80 -8.70
C GLN A 61 -5.13 10.52 -7.40
N LEU A 62 -4.23 10.60 -6.40
CA LEU A 62 -4.48 11.35 -5.16
C LEU A 62 -4.62 12.85 -5.45
N ASP A 63 -3.74 13.40 -6.29
CA ASP A 63 -3.82 14.80 -6.75
C ASP A 63 -5.13 15.06 -7.53
N ASP A 64 -5.49 14.13 -8.42
CA ASP A 64 -6.74 14.20 -9.19
C ASP A 64 -7.98 14.16 -8.29
N TYR A 65 -8.03 13.26 -7.29
CA TYR A 65 -9.10 13.22 -6.31
C TYR A 65 -9.15 14.48 -5.45
N ALA A 66 -8.01 15.00 -5.00
CA ALA A 66 -7.96 16.25 -4.25
C ALA A 66 -8.55 17.41 -5.07
N ASP A 67 -8.30 17.46 -6.38
CA ASP A 67 -8.91 18.42 -7.28
C ASP A 67 -10.43 18.23 -7.42
N GLN A 68 -10.89 16.99 -7.58
CA GLN A 68 -12.32 16.67 -7.63
C GLN A 68 -13.05 17.09 -6.36
N PHE A 69 -12.48 16.83 -5.18
CA PHE A 69 -13.04 17.28 -3.90
C PHE A 69 -13.11 18.81 -3.80
N ARG A 70 -12.05 19.49 -4.25
CA ARG A 70 -11.96 20.96 -4.21
C ARG A 70 -12.96 21.63 -5.16
N THR A 71 -13.15 21.08 -6.35
CA THR A 71 -13.99 21.67 -7.41
C THR A 71 -15.44 21.18 -7.36
N GLY A 72 -15.69 20.02 -6.76
CA GLY A 72 -16.97 19.32 -6.84
C GLY A 72 -17.23 18.67 -8.20
N ALA A 73 -16.27 18.69 -9.13
CA ALA A 73 -16.37 18.04 -10.44
C ALA A 73 -16.02 16.55 -10.33
N VAL A 74 -16.88 15.79 -9.68
CA VAL A 74 -16.63 14.38 -9.36
C VAL A 74 -16.76 13.48 -10.58
N ARG A 75 -15.73 12.65 -10.82
CA ARG A 75 -15.61 11.68 -11.91
C ARG A 75 -15.62 10.23 -11.43
N ASP A 76 -15.58 10.00 -10.12
CA ASP A 76 -15.87 8.67 -9.54
C ASP A 76 -17.38 8.50 -9.33
N PRO A 77 -18.03 7.49 -9.92
CA PRO A 77 -19.47 7.30 -9.80
C PRO A 77 -19.98 7.08 -8.38
N LEU A 78 -19.22 6.40 -7.52
CA LEU A 78 -19.62 6.12 -6.15
C LEU A 78 -19.49 7.37 -5.28
N LEU A 79 -18.40 8.11 -5.44
CA LEU A 79 -18.21 9.41 -4.78
C LEU A 79 -19.24 10.44 -5.27
N ALA A 80 -19.59 10.43 -6.57
CA ALA A 80 -20.63 11.31 -7.11
C ALA A 80 -22.00 11.00 -6.50
N ALA A 81 -22.32 9.72 -6.30
CA ALA A 81 -23.56 9.30 -5.66
C ALA A 81 -23.67 9.80 -4.21
N LEU A 82 -22.55 9.95 -3.49
CA LEU A 82 -22.57 10.51 -2.14
C LEU A 82 -23.21 11.92 -2.11
N ILE A 83 -22.94 12.75 -3.11
CA ILE A 83 -23.44 14.15 -3.18
C ILE A 83 -24.63 14.34 -4.12
N ASP A 84 -25.15 13.26 -4.72
CA ASP A 84 -26.34 13.27 -5.57
C ASP A 84 -27.61 13.46 -4.70
N PRO A 85 -28.50 14.41 -4.99
CA PRO A 85 -29.79 14.53 -4.31
C PRO A 85 -30.66 13.28 -4.37
N GLN A 86 -30.52 12.48 -5.44
CA GLN A 86 -31.30 11.26 -5.68
C GLN A 86 -30.38 10.12 -6.18
N PRO A 87 -29.53 9.56 -5.28
CA PRO A 87 -28.55 8.55 -5.65
C PRO A 87 -29.18 7.24 -6.13
N GLY A 88 -30.43 6.95 -5.76
CA GLY A 88 -31.21 5.77 -6.15
C GLY A 88 -32.29 6.05 -7.21
N ALA A 89 -32.23 7.18 -7.93
CA ALA A 89 -33.31 7.62 -8.82
C ALA A 89 -33.74 6.61 -9.90
N THR A 90 -32.84 5.72 -10.33
CA THR A 90 -33.12 4.69 -11.34
C THR A 90 -32.74 3.31 -10.84
N LEU A 91 -33.39 2.26 -11.35
CA LEU A 91 -33.05 0.88 -11.00
C LEU A 91 -31.56 0.55 -11.28
N GLU A 92 -30.98 1.13 -12.34
CA GLU A 92 -29.56 0.98 -12.65
C GLU A 92 -28.67 1.56 -11.54
N LYS A 93 -28.94 2.78 -11.09
CA LYS A 93 -28.20 3.39 -9.97
C LYS A 93 -28.36 2.59 -8.68
N ARG A 94 -29.56 2.10 -8.39
CA ARG A 94 -29.84 1.26 -7.21
C ARG A 94 -29.02 -0.02 -7.22
N ARG A 95 -28.97 -0.72 -8.36
CA ARG A 95 -28.13 -1.91 -8.55
C ARG A 95 -26.65 -1.59 -8.36
N ALA A 96 -26.18 -0.51 -8.97
CA ALA A 96 -24.80 -0.08 -8.85
C ALA A 96 -24.42 0.21 -7.39
N LEU A 97 -25.30 0.88 -6.64
CA LEU A 97 -25.07 1.19 -5.22
C LEU A 97 -25.03 -0.06 -4.35
N VAL A 98 -25.98 -0.99 -4.49
CA VAL A 98 -25.96 -2.24 -3.72
C VAL A 98 -24.72 -3.08 -4.08
N ALA A 99 -24.38 -3.17 -5.36
CA ALA A 99 -23.19 -3.90 -5.81
C ALA A 99 -21.87 -3.26 -5.32
N ALA A 100 -21.80 -1.93 -5.21
CA ALA A 100 -20.61 -1.24 -4.72
C ALA A 100 -20.54 -1.24 -3.19
N CYS A 101 -21.62 -0.83 -2.54
CA CYS A 101 -21.69 -0.55 -1.12
C CYS A 101 -21.74 -1.80 -0.24
N PHE A 102 -21.67 -3.01 -0.79
CA PHE A 102 -21.47 -4.23 0.00
C PHE A 102 -20.18 -4.98 -0.37
N ARG A 103 -19.27 -4.35 -1.13
CA ARG A 103 -17.90 -4.85 -1.37
C ARG A 103 -16.94 -4.31 -0.30
N LEU A 104 -16.88 -5.03 0.81
CA LEU A 104 -15.99 -4.79 1.95
C LEU A 104 -15.91 -6.04 2.84
N ASN A 105 -15.00 -6.03 3.83
CA ASN A 105 -15.02 -7.03 4.89
C ASN A 105 -16.24 -6.84 5.83
N VAL A 106 -17.28 -7.66 5.65
CA VAL A 106 -18.53 -7.54 6.44
C VAL A 106 -18.29 -7.69 7.96
N PRO A 107 -17.51 -8.68 8.45
CA PRO A 107 -17.24 -8.84 9.88
C PRO A 107 -16.66 -7.60 10.58
N THR A 108 -15.72 -6.89 9.96
CA THR A 108 -14.97 -5.79 10.60
C THR A 108 -15.45 -4.40 10.21
N MET A 109 -15.99 -4.23 9.00
CA MET A 109 -16.36 -2.91 8.48
C MET A 109 -17.86 -2.64 8.46
N LEU A 110 -18.72 -3.67 8.55
CA LEU A 110 -20.17 -3.50 8.50
C LEU A 110 -20.85 -3.90 9.81
N ASN A 111 -20.53 -5.08 10.33
CA ASN A 111 -21.23 -5.66 11.48
C ASN A 111 -21.11 -4.83 12.77
N TRP A 112 -20.10 -3.96 12.86
CA TRP A 112 -19.85 -3.09 14.01
C TRP A 112 -20.84 -1.93 14.08
N PHE A 113 -21.43 -1.54 12.94
CA PHE A 113 -22.32 -0.39 12.84
C PHE A 113 -23.77 -0.84 12.73
N ALA A 114 -24.59 -0.48 13.72
CA ALA A 114 -25.98 -0.91 13.79
C ALA A 114 -26.80 -0.43 12.58
N GLY A 115 -26.65 0.84 12.19
CA GLY A 115 -27.32 1.41 11.02
C GLY A 115 -26.96 0.70 9.72
N TYR A 116 -25.66 0.49 9.48
CA TYR A 116 -25.21 -0.18 8.27
C TYR A 116 -25.66 -1.65 8.19
N ARG A 117 -25.59 -2.35 9.33
CA ARG A 117 -26.09 -3.72 9.45
C ARG A 117 -27.58 -3.81 9.16
N ALA A 118 -28.38 -2.86 9.62
CA ALA A 118 -29.81 -2.81 9.32
C ALA A 118 -30.08 -2.70 7.81
N LEU A 119 -29.34 -1.84 7.09
CA LEU A 119 -29.44 -1.71 5.64
C LEU A 119 -29.05 -3.01 4.91
N TYR A 120 -27.99 -3.66 5.36
CA TYR A 120 -27.55 -4.94 4.80
C TYR A 120 -28.58 -6.06 5.03
N THR A 121 -29.13 -6.16 6.24
CA THR A 121 -30.19 -7.13 6.55
C THR A 121 -31.44 -6.87 5.71
N ALA A 122 -31.85 -5.62 5.54
CA ALA A 122 -32.98 -5.26 4.69
C ALA A 122 -32.77 -5.70 3.23
N TRP A 123 -31.57 -5.48 2.68
CA TRP A 123 -31.22 -5.98 1.34
C TRP A 123 -31.23 -7.51 1.27
N LYS A 124 -30.59 -8.19 2.22
CA LYS A 124 -30.51 -9.66 2.25
C LYS A 124 -31.86 -10.35 2.34
N ASN A 125 -32.85 -9.72 2.98
CA ASN A 125 -34.20 -10.28 3.05
C ASN A 125 -34.93 -10.27 1.71
N ILE A 126 -34.53 -9.41 0.76
CA ILE A 126 -35.23 -9.21 -0.52
C ILE A 126 -34.37 -9.53 -1.75
N GLU A 127 -33.09 -9.89 -1.57
CA GLU A 127 -32.15 -10.05 -2.70
C GLU A 127 -32.57 -11.15 -3.68
N GLU A 128 -33.22 -12.20 -3.19
CA GLU A 128 -33.73 -13.31 -4.00
C GLU A 128 -34.99 -12.93 -4.81
N GLU A 129 -35.69 -11.87 -4.42
CA GLU A 129 -36.89 -11.36 -5.11
C GLU A 129 -36.55 -10.54 -6.36
N GLY A 130 -35.27 -10.17 -6.52
CA GLY A 130 -34.73 -9.50 -7.70
C GLY A 130 -35.10 -8.01 -7.83
N ASP A 131 -35.12 -7.52 -9.07
CA ASP A 131 -35.22 -6.10 -9.38
C ASP A 131 -36.48 -5.41 -8.86
N ALA A 132 -37.60 -6.13 -8.79
CA ALA A 132 -38.87 -5.56 -8.36
C ALA A 132 -38.77 -5.09 -6.90
N ALA A 133 -38.24 -5.95 -6.01
CA ALA A 133 -38.08 -5.60 -4.62
C ALA A 133 -37.02 -4.48 -4.42
N LEU A 134 -35.95 -4.48 -5.22
CA LEU A 134 -34.98 -3.38 -5.22
C LEU A 134 -35.60 -2.05 -5.69
N ALA A 135 -36.53 -2.09 -6.64
CA ALA A 135 -37.27 -0.92 -7.11
C ALA A 135 -38.29 -0.39 -6.07
N ASP A 136 -38.74 -1.24 -5.15
CA ASP A 136 -39.65 -0.86 -4.08
C ASP A 136 -38.96 -0.22 -2.87
N LEU A 137 -37.64 -0.38 -2.73
CA LEU A 137 -36.88 0.31 -1.67
C LEU A 137 -36.99 1.84 -1.80
N PRO A 138 -37.13 2.57 -0.68
CA PRO A 138 -37.26 4.01 -0.70
C PRO A 138 -35.95 4.69 -1.08
N GLU A 139 -36.02 5.89 -1.66
CA GLU A 139 -34.82 6.68 -2.03
C GLU A 139 -33.88 6.93 -0.83
N ALA A 140 -34.45 7.10 0.36
CA ALA A 140 -33.71 7.26 1.61
C ALA A 140 -32.79 6.07 1.91
N TYR A 141 -33.19 4.84 1.56
CA TYR A 141 -32.36 3.65 1.72
C TYR A 141 -31.03 3.81 0.99
N PHE A 142 -31.06 4.32 -0.26
CA PHE A 142 -29.86 4.48 -1.08
C PHE A 142 -29.00 5.66 -0.64
N ALA A 143 -29.62 6.74 -0.15
CA ALA A 143 -28.89 7.84 0.47
C ALA A 143 -28.15 7.40 1.74
N ASP A 144 -28.80 6.60 2.58
CA ASP A 144 -28.18 6.07 3.80
C ASP A 144 -27.13 5.00 3.46
N LEU A 145 -27.38 4.13 2.48
CA LEU A 145 -26.43 3.10 2.04
C LEU A 145 -25.12 3.70 1.54
N VAL A 146 -25.18 4.68 0.64
CA VAL A 146 -23.97 5.31 0.12
C VAL A 146 -23.24 6.05 1.25
N THR A 147 -23.97 6.68 2.18
CA THR A 147 -23.34 7.37 3.33
C THR A 147 -22.64 6.38 4.25
N TRP A 148 -23.31 5.30 4.64
CA TRP A 148 -22.77 4.29 5.53
C TRP A 148 -21.55 3.58 4.95
N TYR A 149 -21.53 3.31 3.65
CA TYR A 149 -20.34 2.77 3.00
C TYR A 149 -19.14 3.70 3.20
N HIS A 150 -19.29 5.00 2.92
CA HIS A 150 -18.21 5.97 3.12
C HIS A 150 -17.82 6.15 4.60
N LEU A 151 -18.79 6.10 5.52
CA LEU A 151 -18.52 6.13 6.96
C LEU A 151 -17.73 4.91 7.42
N ALA A 152 -18.09 3.70 6.95
CA ALA A 152 -17.37 2.46 7.26
C ALA A 152 -15.93 2.48 6.74
N TRP A 153 -15.68 3.17 5.63
CA TRP A 153 -14.37 3.43 5.05
C TRP A 153 -13.61 4.62 5.69
N SER A 154 -14.08 5.21 6.78
CA SER A 154 -13.25 6.17 7.53
C SER A 154 -12.20 5.44 8.37
N GLY A 155 -10.95 5.91 8.35
CA GLY A 155 -9.88 5.42 9.22
C GLY A 155 -10.12 5.72 10.69
N GLU A 156 -9.54 4.94 11.60
CA GLU A 156 -9.69 5.14 13.05
C GLU A 156 -9.08 6.47 13.50
N SER A 157 -7.95 6.88 12.90
CA SER A 157 -7.35 8.19 13.17
C SER A 157 -8.29 9.32 12.80
N VAL A 158 -8.99 9.20 11.66
CA VAL A 158 -9.94 10.19 11.15
C VAL A 158 -11.15 10.28 12.08
N ARG A 159 -11.72 9.13 12.48
CA ARG A 159 -12.84 9.06 13.43
C ARG A 159 -12.51 9.73 14.77
N ARG A 160 -11.28 9.54 15.25
CA ARG A 160 -10.81 10.10 16.52
C ARG A 160 -10.50 11.59 16.42
N ALA A 161 -10.03 12.05 15.27
CA ALA A 161 -9.74 13.46 15.01
C ALA A 161 -10.99 14.31 14.73
N LEU A 162 -12.09 13.68 14.28
CA LEU A 162 -13.34 14.34 13.91
C LEU A 162 -14.51 13.89 14.81
N PRO A 163 -14.77 14.60 15.93
CA PRO A 163 -15.85 14.25 16.86
C PRO A 163 -17.23 14.14 16.20
N GLU A 164 -17.52 14.97 15.19
CA GLU A 164 -18.77 14.93 14.45
C GLU A 164 -18.94 13.61 13.67
N LEU A 165 -17.86 13.09 13.08
CA LEU A 165 -17.85 11.81 12.39
C LEU A 165 -18.13 10.66 13.36
N ALA A 166 -17.51 10.69 14.54
CA ALA A 166 -17.77 9.73 15.61
C ALA A 166 -19.23 9.77 16.09
N HIS A 167 -19.83 10.96 16.17
CA HIS A 167 -21.26 11.08 16.47
C HIS A 167 -22.13 10.42 15.39
N TRP A 168 -21.78 10.57 14.11
CA TRP A 168 -22.56 9.98 13.02
C TRP A 168 -22.51 8.46 13.00
N LEU A 169 -21.39 7.87 13.40
CA LEU A 169 -21.25 6.42 13.55
C LEU A 169 -22.18 5.82 14.64
N SER A 170 -22.74 6.66 15.52
CA SER A 170 -23.73 6.24 16.53
C SER A 170 -25.18 6.31 16.05
N ARG A 171 -25.44 6.88 14.88
CA ARG A 171 -26.79 6.98 14.30
C ARG A 171 -27.22 5.66 13.64
N GLU A 172 -28.49 5.56 13.27
CA GLU A 172 -29.02 4.44 12.49
C GLU A 172 -29.19 4.82 11.00
N ASP A 173 -29.90 5.92 10.72
CA ASP A 173 -30.29 6.30 9.36
C ASP A 173 -30.58 7.82 9.18
N HIS A 174 -31.19 8.17 8.05
CA HIS A 174 -31.70 9.49 7.68
C HIS A 174 -30.64 10.58 7.49
N PHE A 175 -29.58 10.29 6.74
CA PHE A 175 -28.56 11.27 6.35
C PHE A 175 -29.10 12.23 5.28
N THR A 176 -29.15 13.51 5.62
CA THR A 176 -29.58 14.57 4.70
C THR A 176 -28.51 14.83 3.62
N LEU A 177 -28.90 15.45 2.51
CA LEU A 177 -27.94 15.85 1.47
C LEU A 177 -26.87 16.83 2.00
N SER A 178 -27.23 17.69 2.95
CA SER A 178 -26.27 18.62 3.56
C SER A 178 -25.20 17.87 4.36
N GLU A 179 -25.60 16.84 5.10
CA GLU A 179 -24.68 15.96 5.84
C GLU A 179 -23.80 15.17 4.88
N ARG A 180 -24.36 14.57 3.82
CA ARG A 180 -23.54 13.86 2.84
C ARG A 180 -22.49 14.76 2.16
N ARG A 181 -22.83 16.02 1.90
CA ARG A 181 -21.88 17.04 1.41
C ARG A 181 -20.82 17.42 2.46
N GLN A 182 -21.17 17.40 3.73
CA GLN A 182 -20.20 17.60 4.81
C GLN A 182 -19.21 16.43 4.90
N LEU A 183 -19.68 15.18 4.79
CA LEU A 183 -18.81 14.00 4.70
C LEU A 183 -17.87 14.09 3.50
N PHE A 184 -18.39 14.46 2.33
CA PHE A 184 -17.58 14.72 1.14
C PHE A 184 -16.48 15.76 1.41
N GLY A 185 -16.79 16.85 2.13
CA GLY A 185 -15.82 17.86 2.52
C GLY A 185 -14.73 17.34 3.46
N TRP A 186 -15.09 16.52 4.46
CA TRP A 186 -14.11 15.90 5.36
C TRP A 186 -13.19 14.92 4.64
N MET A 187 -13.75 14.08 3.76
CA MET A 187 -12.97 13.18 2.92
C MET A 187 -11.97 13.95 2.05
N GLY A 188 -12.41 15.04 1.43
CA GLY A 188 -11.54 15.90 0.63
C GLY A 188 -10.37 16.49 1.42
N ALA A 189 -10.62 16.92 2.66
CA ALA A 189 -9.56 17.42 3.54
C ALA A 189 -8.54 16.34 3.91
N VAL A 190 -8.99 15.09 4.16
CA VAL A 190 -8.11 13.96 4.45
C VAL A 190 -7.27 13.59 3.22
N VAL A 191 -7.91 13.43 2.06
CA VAL A 191 -7.22 13.06 0.80
C VAL A 191 -6.16 14.10 0.42
N ALA A 192 -6.51 15.39 0.45
CA ALA A 192 -5.56 16.47 0.18
C ALA A 192 -4.41 16.55 1.20
N GLY A 193 -4.58 15.97 2.39
CA GLY A 193 -3.59 15.93 3.45
C GLY A 193 -2.57 14.78 3.36
N ILE A 194 -2.82 13.74 2.56
CA ILE A 194 -1.97 12.54 2.51
C ILE A 194 -0.53 12.89 2.12
N ILE A 195 -0.34 13.48 0.93
CA ILE A 195 1.00 13.79 0.40
C ILE A 195 1.77 14.75 1.34
N PRO A 196 1.18 15.87 1.82
CA PRO A 196 1.85 16.75 2.77
C PRO A 196 2.29 16.07 4.08
N ARG A 197 1.48 15.16 4.64
CA ARG A 197 1.81 14.45 5.89
C ARG A 197 3.01 13.53 5.73
N PHE A 198 3.03 12.72 4.68
CA PHE A 198 4.19 11.86 4.38
C PHE A 198 5.43 12.67 4.02
N ARG A 199 5.28 13.78 3.28
CA ARG A 199 6.38 14.70 3.03
C ARG A 199 6.98 15.25 4.34
N ALA A 200 6.15 15.68 5.28
CA ALA A 200 6.61 16.19 6.57
C ALA A 200 7.27 15.11 7.45
N LEU A 201 6.84 13.84 7.33
CA LEU A 201 7.50 12.67 7.92
C LEU A 201 8.90 12.44 7.33
N MET A 202 9.04 12.59 6.02
CA MET A 202 10.32 12.45 5.32
C MET A 202 11.28 13.62 5.63
N GLU A 203 10.79 14.87 5.60
CA GLU A 203 11.60 16.07 5.83
C GLU A 203 12.21 16.13 7.24
N ARG A 204 11.56 15.54 8.24
CA ARG A 204 12.13 15.40 9.60
C ARG A 204 13.05 14.19 9.78
N GLY A 205 13.28 13.42 8.72
CA GLY A 205 14.16 12.24 8.72
C GLY A 205 13.58 11.03 9.45
N GLN A 206 12.27 10.99 9.69
CA GLN A 206 11.64 9.84 10.36
C GLN A 206 11.42 8.69 9.39
N ILE A 207 10.95 8.99 8.17
CA ILE A 207 10.76 7.98 7.13
C ILE A 207 11.64 8.26 5.91
N GLU A 208 11.86 7.21 5.13
CA GLU A 208 12.31 7.32 3.74
C GLU A 208 11.12 7.11 2.81
N ILE A 209 10.91 8.00 1.84
CA ILE A 209 9.96 7.76 0.77
C ILE A 209 10.72 7.20 -0.44
N SER A 210 10.24 6.06 -0.94
CA SER A 210 10.78 5.40 -2.13
C SER A 210 9.76 5.38 -3.25
N THR A 211 10.18 4.98 -4.45
CA THR A 211 9.33 4.97 -5.64
C THR A 211 9.24 3.59 -6.31
N THR A 212 8.44 3.50 -7.37
CA THR A 212 8.26 2.34 -8.24
C THR A 212 8.19 2.85 -9.67
N PRO A 213 8.60 2.08 -10.70
CA PRO A 213 8.46 2.53 -12.09
C PRO A 213 7.02 2.94 -12.38
N HIS A 214 6.84 4.05 -13.08
CA HIS A 214 5.64 4.92 -12.99
C HIS A 214 4.27 4.23 -12.96
N SER A 215 4.00 3.36 -13.95
CA SER A 215 2.68 2.71 -14.12
C SER A 215 2.69 1.28 -13.61
N HIS A 216 3.54 0.97 -12.63
CA HIS A 216 3.71 -0.35 -12.05
C HIS A 216 4.00 -1.49 -13.07
N PRO A 217 4.86 -1.31 -14.10
CA PRO A 217 5.19 -2.39 -15.03
C PRO A 217 6.11 -3.43 -14.41
N ILE A 218 5.95 -4.69 -14.81
CA ILE A 218 6.88 -5.77 -14.52
C ILE A 218 8.15 -5.59 -15.36
N LEU A 219 9.12 -4.82 -14.84
CA LEU A 219 10.34 -4.45 -15.56
C LEU A 219 11.13 -5.63 -16.14
N PRO A 220 11.31 -6.77 -15.45
CA PRO A 220 12.01 -7.92 -16.02
C PRO A 220 11.42 -8.34 -17.39
N LEU A 221 10.08 -8.37 -17.51
CA LEU A 221 9.40 -8.77 -18.74
C LEU A 221 9.38 -7.66 -19.80
N LEU A 222 9.45 -6.38 -19.41
CA LEU A 222 9.69 -5.31 -20.39
C LEU A 222 11.09 -5.40 -21.00
N LEU A 223 12.08 -5.84 -20.21
CA LEU A 223 13.47 -5.91 -20.63
C LEU A 223 13.76 -7.18 -21.44
N ASP A 224 13.33 -8.33 -20.94
CA ASP A 224 13.54 -9.63 -21.57
C ASP A 224 12.49 -10.65 -21.10
N PHE A 225 11.72 -11.24 -22.03
CA PHE A 225 10.79 -12.33 -21.71
C PHE A 225 11.51 -13.59 -21.22
N GLY A 226 12.79 -13.77 -21.56
CA GLY A 226 13.64 -14.86 -21.07
C GLY A 226 13.71 -14.93 -19.54
N SER A 227 13.62 -13.78 -18.87
CA SER A 227 13.63 -13.68 -17.40
C SER A 227 12.55 -14.54 -16.73
N ALA A 228 11.38 -14.72 -17.36
CA ALA A 228 10.33 -15.58 -16.83
C ALA A 228 10.76 -17.06 -16.69
N ARG A 229 11.72 -17.52 -17.52
CA ARG A 229 12.23 -18.89 -17.46
C ARG A 229 13.29 -19.09 -16.38
N GLU A 230 13.91 -18.01 -15.90
CA GLU A 230 14.78 -18.06 -14.72
C GLU A 230 13.93 -18.34 -13.48
N ALA A 231 12.80 -17.63 -13.32
CA ALA A 231 11.84 -17.86 -12.24
C ALA A 231 11.10 -19.20 -12.40
N ARG A 232 10.65 -19.53 -13.62
CA ARG A 232 9.87 -20.74 -13.91
C ARG A 232 10.42 -21.48 -15.14
N PRO A 233 11.31 -22.47 -14.94
CA PRO A 233 11.87 -23.26 -16.03
C PRO A 233 10.78 -23.90 -16.90
N GLY A 234 10.95 -23.81 -18.23
CA GLY A 234 10.04 -24.41 -19.21
C GLY A 234 8.75 -23.62 -19.49
N LEU A 235 8.60 -22.41 -18.93
CA LEU A 235 7.43 -21.58 -19.24
C LEU A 235 7.36 -21.26 -20.76
N PRO A 236 6.19 -21.44 -21.42
CA PRO A 236 6.00 -20.95 -22.78
C PRO A 236 6.09 -19.42 -22.78
N LEU A 237 6.88 -18.88 -23.70
CA LEU A 237 7.05 -17.44 -23.87
C LEU A 237 6.23 -16.94 -25.06
N PRO A 238 5.90 -15.64 -25.13
CA PRO A 238 5.31 -15.05 -26.31
C PRO A 238 6.14 -15.32 -27.57
N GLU A 239 5.49 -15.39 -28.74
CA GLU A 239 6.20 -15.58 -30.03
C GLU A 239 7.11 -14.39 -30.39
N GLN A 240 6.80 -13.21 -29.85
CA GLN A 240 7.62 -12.02 -30.03
C GLN A 240 8.95 -12.18 -29.27
N PRO A 241 10.08 -11.78 -29.85
CA PRO A 241 11.40 -11.96 -29.23
C PRO A 241 11.63 -11.09 -27.98
N GLY A 242 10.78 -10.08 -27.77
CA GLY A 242 10.84 -9.20 -26.61
C GLY A 242 9.73 -8.15 -26.66
N TYR A 243 9.64 -7.32 -25.63
CA TYR A 243 8.65 -6.26 -25.57
C TYR A 243 9.01 -5.11 -26.54
N PRO A 244 8.08 -4.62 -27.39
CA PRO A 244 8.35 -3.52 -28.31
C PRO A 244 8.83 -2.24 -27.61
N GLY A 245 10.10 -1.87 -27.83
CA GLY A 245 10.74 -0.73 -27.18
C GLY A 245 11.15 -0.98 -25.72
N GLY A 246 11.21 -2.25 -25.29
CA GLY A 246 11.44 -2.71 -23.92
C GLY A 246 12.32 -1.82 -23.04
N LYS A 247 13.64 -1.86 -23.24
CA LYS A 247 14.60 -1.05 -22.45
C LYS A 247 14.28 0.44 -22.43
N ALA A 248 14.00 1.04 -23.60
CA ALA A 248 13.68 2.46 -23.67
C ALA A 248 12.41 2.81 -22.88
N ARG A 249 11.39 1.93 -22.88
CA ARG A 249 10.18 2.11 -22.07
C ARG A 249 10.42 1.91 -20.58
N ALA A 250 11.26 0.94 -20.21
CA ALA A 250 11.69 0.76 -18.82
C ALA A 250 12.39 2.03 -18.29
N GLU A 251 13.32 2.60 -19.06
CA GLU A 251 14.01 3.86 -18.74
C GLU A 251 13.03 5.03 -18.61
N VAL A 252 12.03 5.13 -19.50
CA VAL A 252 10.96 6.16 -19.40
C VAL A 252 10.15 6.00 -18.12
N HIS A 253 9.74 4.79 -17.74
CA HIS A 253 9.00 4.55 -16.51
C HIS A 253 9.80 4.90 -15.25
N VAL A 254 11.12 4.62 -15.24
CA VAL A 254 12.00 4.97 -14.12
C VAL A 254 12.25 6.48 -14.05
N ALA A 255 12.51 7.12 -15.19
CA ALA A 255 12.69 8.58 -15.25
C ALA A 255 11.43 9.34 -14.82
N ALA A 256 10.25 8.88 -15.28
CA ALA A 256 8.97 9.44 -14.87
C ALA A 256 8.73 9.25 -13.37
N ALA A 257 9.06 8.08 -12.81
CA ALA A 257 8.93 7.83 -11.38
C ALA A 257 9.78 8.80 -10.53
N ILE A 258 11.03 9.03 -10.92
CA ILE A 258 11.92 9.99 -10.25
C ILE A 258 11.36 11.42 -10.35
N ALA A 259 10.86 11.81 -11.53
CA ALA A 259 10.27 13.13 -11.73
C ALA A 259 9.01 13.34 -10.87
N THR A 260 8.09 12.36 -10.87
CA THR A 260 6.87 12.39 -10.06
C THR A 260 7.21 12.45 -8.57
N HIS A 261 8.12 11.60 -8.08
CA HIS A 261 8.56 11.64 -6.69
C HIS A 261 9.15 13.00 -6.31
N THR A 262 10.03 13.54 -7.15
CA THR A 262 10.68 14.85 -6.91
C THR A 262 9.66 15.98 -6.87
N ALA A 263 8.66 15.96 -7.74
CA ALA A 263 7.60 16.97 -7.78
C ALA A 263 6.77 17.00 -6.48
N HIS A 264 6.40 15.81 -5.96
CA HIS A 264 5.55 15.70 -4.77
C HIS A 264 6.32 15.94 -3.46
N PHE A 265 7.52 15.36 -3.36
CA PHE A 265 8.26 15.30 -2.09
C PHE A 265 9.49 16.22 -2.03
N GLY A 266 9.83 16.91 -3.13
CA GLY A 266 10.93 17.88 -3.19
C GLY A 266 12.34 17.27 -3.19
N GLN A 267 12.46 15.95 -3.21
CA GLN A 267 13.73 15.23 -3.21
C GLN A 267 13.69 14.08 -4.23
N VAL A 268 14.84 13.72 -4.79
CA VAL A 268 14.99 12.54 -5.64
C VAL A 268 14.89 11.28 -4.77
N PRO A 269 14.13 10.25 -5.17
CA PRO A 269 14.04 9.02 -4.38
C PRO A 269 15.41 8.32 -4.34
N THR A 270 15.76 7.75 -3.18
CA THR A 270 17.03 7.03 -3.04
C THR A 270 16.94 5.57 -3.46
N GLY A 271 15.75 4.97 -3.37
CA GLY A 271 15.55 3.61 -3.86
C GLY A 271 14.15 3.33 -4.36
N CYS A 272 13.99 2.08 -4.76
CA CYS A 272 12.86 1.63 -5.54
C CYS A 272 12.37 0.27 -5.05
N TRP A 273 11.08 0.11 -4.91
CA TRP A 273 10.47 -1.23 -4.90
C TRP A 273 9.84 -1.44 -6.28
N PRO A 274 10.46 -2.24 -7.17
CA PRO A 274 9.88 -2.56 -8.48
C PRO A 274 8.53 -3.25 -8.36
N ALA A 275 7.67 -3.15 -9.38
CA ALA A 275 6.34 -3.72 -9.35
C ALA A 275 6.35 -5.20 -8.94
N GLU A 276 5.57 -5.56 -7.92
CA GLU A 276 5.49 -6.91 -7.32
C GLU A 276 6.82 -7.46 -6.76
N GLY A 277 7.80 -6.58 -6.51
CA GLY A 277 9.18 -6.98 -6.19
C GLY A 277 9.95 -7.58 -7.37
N GLY A 278 9.41 -7.46 -8.59
CA GLY A 278 9.94 -8.07 -9.81
C GLY A 278 11.31 -7.50 -10.20
N VAL A 279 12.35 -8.32 -10.10
CA VAL A 279 13.74 -7.93 -10.40
C VAL A 279 14.42 -8.90 -11.35
N SER A 280 15.45 -8.39 -12.03
CA SER A 280 16.45 -9.11 -12.81
C SER A 280 17.72 -8.29 -12.81
N GLU A 281 18.87 -8.86 -13.20
CA GLU A 281 20.11 -8.08 -13.30
C GLU A 281 19.96 -6.88 -14.25
N ALA A 282 19.26 -7.08 -15.37
CA ALA A 282 18.92 -5.99 -16.30
C ALA A 282 18.05 -4.91 -15.65
N THR A 283 17.10 -5.30 -14.77
CA THR A 283 16.27 -4.37 -14.01
C THR A 283 17.14 -3.53 -13.08
N LEU A 284 18.00 -4.17 -12.30
CA LEU A 284 18.90 -3.48 -11.36
C LEU A 284 19.86 -2.53 -12.09
N ALA A 285 20.39 -2.92 -13.25
CA ALA A 285 21.24 -2.07 -14.06
C ALA A 285 20.51 -0.80 -14.56
N VAL A 286 19.24 -0.90 -14.95
CA VAL A 286 18.44 0.28 -15.35
C VAL A 286 18.21 1.21 -14.15
N LEU A 287 17.89 0.66 -12.98
CA LEU A 287 17.68 1.46 -11.76
C LEU A 287 18.98 2.14 -11.30
N GLN A 288 20.11 1.44 -11.36
CA GLN A 288 21.43 1.97 -11.00
C GLN A 288 21.86 3.09 -11.95
N ALA A 289 21.66 2.90 -13.25
CA ALA A 289 21.94 3.94 -14.26
C ALA A 289 21.08 5.20 -14.06
N ALA A 290 19.89 5.08 -13.46
CA ALA A 290 19.04 6.20 -13.10
C ALA A 290 19.44 6.87 -11.76
N GLY A 291 20.49 6.38 -11.08
CA GLY A 291 21.03 6.97 -9.85
C GLY A 291 20.39 6.44 -8.56
N LEU A 292 19.53 5.42 -8.63
CA LEU A 292 18.96 4.77 -7.44
C LEU A 292 20.04 3.93 -6.75
N ARG A 293 20.00 3.90 -5.42
CA ARG A 293 21.00 3.21 -4.57
C ARG A 293 20.55 1.83 -4.12
N TRP A 294 19.24 1.60 -4.05
CA TRP A 294 18.71 0.31 -3.64
C TRP A 294 17.42 -0.09 -4.35
N ALA A 295 17.22 -1.41 -4.44
CA ALA A 295 15.99 -2.07 -4.85
C ALA A 295 15.50 -3.05 -3.77
N ALA A 296 14.22 -3.43 -3.80
CA ALA A 296 13.64 -4.44 -2.91
C ALA A 296 12.92 -5.56 -3.69
N SER A 297 12.96 -6.79 -3.17
CA SER A 297 12.41 -8.00 -3.81
C SER A 297 11.95 -9.05 -2.77
N GLY A 298 11.27 -10.12 -3.21
CA GLY A 298 10.83 -11.24 -2.36
C GLY A 298 11.96 -12.19 -1.90
N GLY A 299 11.75 -12.89 -0.78
CA GLY A 299 12.71 -13.87 -0.23
C GLY A 299 12.99 -15.06 -1.17
N GLY A 300 11.99 -15.46 -1.95
CA GLY A 300 12.14 -16.48 -2.99
C GLY A 300 13.18 -16.16 -4.07
N VAL A 301 13.30 -14.89 -4.46
CA VAL A 301 14.33 -14.43 -5.42
C VAL A 301 15.73 -14.65 -4.86
N LEU A 302 15.93 -14.30 -3.59
CA LEU A 302 17.20 -14.54 -2.91
C LEU A 302 17.51 -16.03 -2.80
N ALA A 303 16.52 -16.84 -2.41
CA ALA A 303 16.67 -18.28 -2.29
C ALA A 303 17.12 -18.92 -3.61
N HIS A 304 16.47 -18.58 -4.73
CA HIS A 304 16.85 -19.08 -6.06
C HIS A 304 18.22 -18.57 -6.50
N SER A 305 18.55 -17.30 -6.22
CA SER A 305 19.84 -16.70 -6.57
C SER A 305 21.03 -17.34 -5.85
N ARG A 306 20.80 -18.02 -4.71
CA ARG A 306 21.84 -18.68 -3.93
C ARG A 306 22.11 -20.12 -4.36
N VAL A 307 21.21 -20.74 -5.12
CA VAL A 307 21.34 -22.15 -5.55
C VAL A 307 22.64 -22.34 -6.32
N GLY A 308 23.46 -23.31 -5.91
CA GLY A 308 24.73 -23.61 -6.57
C GLY A 308 25.86 -22.62 -6.30
N THR A 309 25.67 -21.66 -5.38
CA THR A 309 26.70 -20.70 -4.94
C THR A 309 27.26 -21.06 -3.55
N ALA A 310 28.38 -20.45 -3.16
CA ALA A 310 28.91 -20.54 -1.81
C ALA A 310 28.00 -19.89 -0.73
N LEU A 311 26.94 -19.20 -1.16
CA LEU A 311 25.96 -18.53 -0.30
C LEU A 311 24.71 -19.39 -0.03
N ALA A 312 24.67 -20.65 -0.46
CA ALA A 312 23.53 -21.54 -0.26
C ALA A 312 23.11 -21.65 1.22
N ASP A 313 24.09 -21.68 2.14
CA ASP A 313 23.87 -21.75 3.59
C ASP A 313 23.98 -20.39 4.29
N ALA A 314 24.12 -19.29 3.53
CA ALA A 314 24.18 -17.95 4.12
C ALA A 314 22.83 -17.63 4.79
N PRO A 315 22.82 -16.98 5.97
CA PRO A 315 21.56 -16.58 6.63
C PRO A 315 20.71 -15.69 5.70
N GLY A 316 19.38 -15.78 5.83
CA GLY A 316 18.34 -15.44 4.83
C GLY A 316 18.20 -13.98 4.35
N TRP A 317 19.19 -13.14 4.61
CA TRP A 317 19.23 -11.74 4.21
C TRP A 317 20.51 -11.52 3.43
N PHE A 318 20.43 -10.67 2.42
CA PHE A 318 21.57 -10.33 1.63
C PHE A 318 21.37 -8.94 1.05
N VAL A 319 22.07 -7.95 1.59
CA VAL A 319 22.17 -6.68 0.88
C VAL A 319 23.25 -6.89 -0.17
N GLY A 320 22.83 -7.27 -1.37
CA GLY A 320 23.74 -7.66 -2.42
C GLY A 320 24.14 -6.50 -3.29
N LYS A 321 25.44 -6.28 -3.42
CA LYS A 321 26.03 -5.60 -4.57
C LYS A 321 26.15 -6.59 -5.72
N LEU A 322 25.71 -6.22 -6.92
CA LEU A 322 25.99 -7.00 -8.13
C LEU A 322 27.48 -6.93 -8.45
N ALA A 323 28.06 -8.03 -8.95
CA ALA A 323 29.52 -8.16 -9.10
C ALA A 323 30.13 -7.31 -10.22
N ASP A 324 29.32 -6.75 -11.13
CA ASP A 324 29.78 -6.07 -12.34
C ASP A 324 29.84 -4.54 -12.19
N ASP A 325 30.37 -4.08 -11.04
CA ASP A 325 30.57 -2.66 -10.78
C ASP A 325 31.72 -2.12 -11.63
N ARG A 326 31.42 -1.21 -12.55
CA ARG A 326 32.45 -0.45 -13.26
C ARG A 326 33.21 0.44 -12.26
N PRO A 327 34.54 0.61 -12.41
CA PRO A 327 35.32 1.49 -11.54
C PRO A 327 34.73 2.91 -11.49
N GLY A 328 34.20 3.31 -10.33
CA GLY A 328 33.63 4.65 -10.09
C GLY A 328 32.10 4.71 -9.98
N GLU A 329 31.37 3.65 -10.30
CA GLU A 329 29.91 3.58 -10.08
C GLU A 329 29.60 3.08 -8.66
N ARG A 330 28.55 3.63 -8.03
CA ARG A 330 28.10 3.13 -6.72
C ARG A 330 27.30 1.84 -6.95
N PRO A 331 27.57 0.75 -6.21
CA PRO A 331 26.82 -0.49 -6.32
C PRO A 331 25.34 -0.31 -5.98
N MET A 332 24.48 -0.98 -6.74
CA MET A 332 23.07 -1.17 -6.39
C MET A 332 22.96 -2.20 -5.26
N ALA A 333 22.29 -1.84 -4.17
CA ALA A 333 21.92 -2.76 -3.10
C ALA A 333 20.55 -3.39 -3.39
N CYS A 334 20.41 -4.71 -3.24
CA CYS A 334 19.09 -5.36 -3.26
C CYS A 334 18.71 -5.82 -1.85
N PHE A 335 17.57 -5.40 -1.32
CA PHE A 335 16.99 -5.87 -0.07
C PHE A 335 15.93 -6.94 -0.36
N PHE A 336 15.84 -7.96 0.49
CA PHE A 336 14.89 -9.06 0.30
C PHE A 336 13.94 -9.16 1.47
N ARG A 337 12.65 -9.34 1.19
CA ARG A 337 11.59 -9.58 2.16
C ARG A 337 11.89 -10.81 3.00
N ASP A 338 11.73 -10.71 4.31
CA ASP A 338 11.54 -11.89 5.15
C ASP A 338 10.06 -12.30 5.07
N ASP A 339 9.79 -13.37 4.32
CA ASP A 339 8.42 -13.81 4.03
C ASP A 339 7.67 -14.17 5.32
N HIS A 340 8.34 -14.85 6.27
CA HIS A 340 7.70 -15.25 7.52
C HIS A 340 7.30 -14.04 8.38
N LEU A 341 8.22 -13.11 8.64
CA LEU A 341 7.93 -11.91 9.44
C LEU A 341 6.88 -11.03 8.77
N SER A 342 6.92 -10.91 7.44
CA SER A 342 5.96 -10.11 6.68
C SER A 342 4.56 -10.76 6.69
N ASP A 343 4.47 -12.07 6.51
CA ASP A 343 3.21 -12.81 6.50
C ASP A 343 2.56 -12.86 7.88
N LEU A 344 3.35 -12.82 8.97
CA LEU A 344 2.81 -12.68 10.32
C LEU A 344 1.90 -11.44 10.43
N ILE A 345 2.34 -10.29 9.88
CA ILE A 345 1.54 -9.06 9.86
C ILE A 345 0.47 -9.12 8.77
N GLY A 346 0.82 -9.58 7.56
CA GLY A 346 -0.08 -9.55 6.42
C GLY A 346 -1.30 -10.47 6.55
N PHE A 347 -1.14 -11.62 7.22
CA PHE A 347 -2.13 -12.70 7.14
C PHE A 347 -2.43 -13.41 8.47
N GLU A 348 -1.49 -13.48 9.41
CA GLU A 348 -1.68 -14.29 10.63
C GLU A 348 -2.28 -13.48 11.79
N TYR A 349 -1.70 -12.32 12.11
CA TYR A 349 -2.07 -11.55 13.29
C TYR A 349 -3.44 -10.89 13.22
N GLN A 350 -4.08 -10.85 12.06
CA GLN A 350 -5.49 -10.45 11.92
C GLN A 350 -6.44 -11.34 12.75
N HIS A 351 -6.00 -12.55 13.13
CA HIS A 351 -6.76 -13.48 13.97
C HIS A 351 -6.37 -13.46 15.46
N TRP A 352 -5.41 -12.62 15.84
CA TRP A 352 -4.83 -12.59 17.18
C TRP A 352 -5.32 -11.37 17.96
N HIS A 353 -5.26 -11.44 19.29
CA HIS A 353 -5.36 -10.24 20.10
C HIS A 353 -4.10 -9.38 19.90
N ALA A 354 -4.26 -8.06 19.73
CA ALA A 354 -3.18 -7.14 19.37
C ALA A 354 -1.92 -7.33 20.25
N GLY A 355 -2.06 -7.26 21.57
CA GLY A 355 -0.93 -7.47 22.47
C GLY A 355 -0.26 -8.85 22.43
N ASP A 356 -0.98 -9.92 22.08
CA ASP A 356 -0.36 -11.25 21.88
C ASP A 356 0.46 -11.27 20.59
N ALA A 357 -0.10 -10.71 19.50
CA ALA A 357 0.58 -10.58 18.21
C ALA A 357 1.87 -9.75 18.34
N VAL A 358 1.81 -8.61 19.04
CA VAL A 358 2.99 -7.74 19.25
C VAL A 358 4.06 -8.47 20.07
N ARG A 359 3.70 -9.11 21.20
CA ARG A 359 4.66 -9.89 21.99
C ARG A 359 5.32 -10.99 21.17
N HIS A 360 4.54 -11.72 20.39
CA HIS A 360 5.06 -12.77 19.51
C HIS A 360 5.99 -12.18 18.44
N PHE A 361 5.65 -11.05 17.84
CA PHE A 361 6.46 -10.41 16.81
C PHE A 361 7.80 -9.90 17.34
N ILE A 362 7.80 -9.25 18.51
CA ILE A 362 9.03 -8.81 19.18
C ILE A 362 9.92 -10.02 19.47
N HIS A 363 9.37 -11.10 20.01
CA HIS A 363 10.12 -12.33 20.25
C HIS A 363 10.67 -12.96 18.95
N ALA A 364 9.92 -12.89 17.86
CA ALA A 364 10.37 -13.35 16.55
C ALA A 364 11.57 -12.53 16.05
N LEU A 365 11.58 -11.21 16.24
CA LEU A 365 12.69 -10.32 15.90
C LEU A 365 13.93 -10.52 16.78
N GLU A 366 13.76 -10.75 18.08
CA GLU A 366 14.86 -11.13 18.97
C GLU A 366 15.49 -12.46 18.53
N SER A 367 14.64 -13.46 18.29
CA SER A 367 15.07 -14.78 17.79
C SER A 367 15.71 -14.68 16.41
N TYR A 368 15.29 -13.70 15.59
CA TYR A 368 15.90 -13.41 14.30
C TYR A 368 17.33 -12.92 14.50
N GLY A 369 17.53 -11.87 15.31
CA GLY A 369 18.86 -11.30 15.56
C GLY A 369 19.87 -12.25 16.18
N GLN A 370 19.41 -13.28 16.91
CA GLN A 370 20.28 -14.34 17.44
C GLN A 370 20.76 -15.32 16.36
N ARG A 371 19.95 -15.56 15.32
CA ARG A 371 20.21 -16.57 14.27
C ARG A 371 20.75 -15.96 12.96
N HIS A 372 20.46 -14.69 12.73
CA HIS A 372 20.60 -14.01 11.45
C HIS A 372 21.36 -12.67 11.63
N SER A 373 21.25 -11.74 10.66
CA SER A 373 21.99 -10.48 10.64
C SER A 373 21.51 -9.55 11.73
N ARG A 374 22.20 -8.41 11.75
CA ARG A 374 21.66 -7.15 12.21
C ARG A 374 20.35 -6.70 11.55
N LEU A 375 19.95 -7.05 10.31
CA LEU A 375 18.77 -6.44 9.67
C LEU A 375 17.64 -7.43 9.34
N ALA A 376 16.48 -7.24 9.95
CA ALA A 376 15.21 -7.84 9.53
C ALA A 376 14.47 -6.90 8.57
N THR A 377 13.83 -7.46 7.54
CA THR A 377 13.14 -6.72 6.48
C THR A 377 11.69 -7.19 6.36
N VAL A 378 10.77 -6.28 6.66
CA VAL A 378 9.33 -6.53 6.55
C VAL A 378 8.80 -5.66 5.43
N ILE A 379 8.29 -6.32 4.40
CA ILE A 379 8.03 -5.73 3.09
C ILE A 379 6.64 -6.22 2.67
N LEU A 380 5.64 -5.34 2.69
CA LEU A 380 4.24 -5.68 2.37
C LEU A 380 3.45 -4.47 1.90
N ASP A 381 2.32 -4.74 1.24
CA ASP A 381 1.33 -3.73 0.90
C ASP A 381 0.82 -3.03 2.16
N GLY A 382 0.67 -1.72 2.06
CA GLY A 382 0.31 -0.86 3.17
C GLY A 382 -1.19 -0.76 3.40
N GLU A 383 -2.05 -1.20 2.50
CA GLU A 383 -3.50 -1.05 2.62
C GLU A 383 -4.25 -2.38 2.84
N ASN A 384 -3.64 -3.50 2.45
CA ASN A 384 -4.38 -4.76 2.27
C ASN A 384 -4.76 -5.45 3.57
N ALA A 385 -3.90 -5.41 4.59
CA ALA A 385 -4.12 -6.18 5.82
C ALA A 385 -5.24 -5.59 6.69
N TRP A 386 -5.37 -4.27 6.73
CA TRP A 386 -6.03 -3.59 7.85
C TRP A 386 -7.54 -3.77 7.88
N GLU A 387 -8.20 -3.98 6.74
CA GLU A 387 -9.63 -4.27 6.72
C GLU A 387 -9.98 -5.55 7.49
N TYR A 388 -9.04 -6.49 7.68
CA TYR A 388 -9.29 -7.74 8.40
C TYR A 388 -8.98 -7.63 9.90
N TYR A 389 -8.25 -6.60 10.31
CA TYR A 389 -7.95 -6.36 11.71
C TYR A 389 -9.13 -5.66 12.42
N PRO A 390 -9.37 -5.96 13.70
CA PRO A 390 -10.26 -5.14 14.51
C PRO A 390 -9.82 -3.66 14.49
N TYR A 391 -10.78 -2.75 14.30
CA TYR A 391 -10.52 -1.30 14.26
C TYR A 391 -9.41 -0.91 13.28
N ASN A 392 -9.43 -1.48 12.08
CA ASN A 392 -8.45 -1.15 11.04
C ASN A 392 -6.98 -1.30 11.46
N GLY A 393 -6.68 -2.24 12.35
CA GLY A 393 -5.31 -2.44 12.86
C GLY A 393 -4.84 -1.42 13.89
N TRP A 394 -5.67 -0.45 14.30
CA TRP A 394 -5.30 0.64 15.20
C TRP A 394 -4.53 0.19 16.44
N TYR A 395 -5.10 -0.75 17.22
CA TYR A 395 -4.46 -1.23 18.45
C TYR A 395 -3.19 -2.02 18.17
N PHE A 396 -3.16 -2.80 17.09
CA PHE A 396 -1.97 -3.57 16.72
C PHE A 396 -0.81 -2.65 16.34
N LEU A 397 -1.05 -1.64 15.48
CA LEU A 397 -0.01 -0.72 15.02
C LEU A 397 0.51 0.18 16.15
N ASP A 398 -0.38 0.71 16.99
CA ASP A 398 -0.03 1.52 18.17
C ASP A 398 0.82 0.72 19.17
N GLU A 399 0.40 -0.49 19.52
CA GLU A 399 1.16 -1.36 20.43
C GLU A 399 2.49 -1.82 19.81
N LEU A 400 2.51 -2.15 18.52
CA LEU A 400 3.72 -2.55 17.80
C LEU A 400 4.75 -1.41 17.80
N TYR A 401 4.34 -0.20 17.43
CA TYR A 401 5.24 0.94 17.33
C TYR A 401 5.73 1.36 18.72
N THR A 402 4.86 1.36 19.73
CA THR A 402 5.27 1.56 21.14
C THR A 402 6.33 0.54 21.57
N ALA A 403 6.13 -0.74 21.25
CA ALA A 403 7.10 -1.78 21.58
C ALA A 403 8.43 -1.55 20.85
N LEU A 404 8.42 -1.24 19.56
CA LEU A 404 9.62 -0.97 18.78
C LEU A 404 10.40 0.26 19.28
N GLU A 405 9.73 1.33 19.70
CA GLU A 405 10.39 2.54 20.24
C GLU A 405 11.07 2.31 21.59
N THR A 406 10.50 1.42 22.41
CA THR A 406 10.92 1.25 23.81
C THR A 406 11.86 0.05 24.01
N HIS A 407 11.98 -0.83 23.02
CA HIS A 407 12.73 -2.08 23.15
C HIS A 407 14.25 -1.88 23.02
N ALA A 408 14.99 -2.04 24.11
CA ALA A 408 16.45 -1.79 24.15
C ALA A 408 17.31 -2.68 23.22
N GLY A 409 16.77 -3.81 22.74
CA GLY A 409 17.47 -4.74 21.86
C GLY A 409 17.20 -4.54 20.37
N LEU A 410 16.21 -3.71 20.01
CA LEU A 410 15.73 -3.51 18.65
C LEU A 410 15.87 -2.03 18.25
N GLU A 411 16.11 -1.78 16.98
CA GLU A 411 16.13 -0.43 16.41
C GLU A 411 15.39 -0.45 15.07
N THR A 412 14.58 0.56 14.78
CA THR A 412 13.95 0.69 13.46
C THR A 412 14.82 1.56 12.57
N THR A 413 14.93 1.21 11.28
CA THR A 413 15.79 1.90 10.32
C THR A 413 15.10 2.04 8.97
N THR A 414 15.71 2.82 8.08
CA THR A 414 15.34 2.87 6.66
C THR A 414 16.41 2.17 5.83
N PHE A 415 16.11 1.80 4.58
CA PHE A 415 17.09 1.16 3.72
C PHE A 415 18.29 2.07 3.46
N SER A 416 18.06 3.36 3.20
CA SER A 416 19.14 4.32 3.02
C SER A 416 19.98 4.52 4.28
N ALA A 417 19.35 4.65 5.44
CA ALA A 417 20.07 4.81 6.71
C ALA A 417 20.92 3.57 7.04
N TYR A 418 20.38 2.37 6.81
CA TYR A 418 21.13 1.13 6.96
C TYR A 418 22.34 1.08 6.03
N LEU A 419 22.17 1.44 4.75
CA LEU A 419 23.29 1.47 3.80
C LEU A 419 24.38 2.45 4.22
N ASP A 420 24.01 3.63 4.72
CA ASP A 420 24.96 4.65 5.15
C ASP A 420 25.72 4.22 6.42
N ALA A 421 25.09 3.47 7.32
CA ALA A 421 25.71 2.96 8.55
C ALA A 421 26.57 1.70 8.34
N HIS A 422 26.28 0.90 7.32
CA HIS A 422 26.83 -0.46 7.15
C HIS A 422 27.55 -0.72 5.83
N THR A 423 28.11 0.32 5.19
CA THR A 423 28.74 0.24 3.85
C THR A 423 29.81 -0.85 3.68
N GLU A 424 30.51 -1.23 4.74
CA GLU A 424 31.62 -2.21 4.72
C GLU A 424 31.19 -3.66 4.99
N THR A 425 29.96 -3.87 5.45
CA THR A 425 29.47 -5.19 5.90
C THR A 425 28.40 -5.79 4.98
N LEU A 426 28.17 -5.18 3.81
CA LEU A 426 27.21 -5.68 2.82
C LEU A 426 27.77 -6.91 2.10
N GLY A 427 26.89 -7.85 1.77
CA GLY A 427 27.26 -9.02 0.97
C GLY A 427 27.40 -8.69 -0.53
N GLN A 428 28.09 -9.56 -1.27
CA GLN A 428 28.12 -9.51 -2.74
C GLN A 428 27.46 -10.72 -3.42
N LEU A 429 26.44 -10.49 -4.25
CA LEU A 429 25.65 -11.58 -4.84
C LEU A 429 26.28 -11.87 -6.20
N PRO A 430 26.80 -13.08 -6.44
CA PRO A 430 27.49 -13.36 -7.70
C PRO A 430 26.57 -13.24 -8.92
N HIS A 431 25.30 -13.62 -8.75
CA HIS A 431 24.28 -13.59 -9.78
C HIS A 431 22.89 -13.46 -9.13
N LEU A 432 22.00 -12.68 -9.76
CA LEU A 432 20.60 -12.59 -9.37
C LEU A 432 19.71 -13.31 -10.38
N VAL A 433 18.98 -14.32 -9.91
CA VAL A 433 17.92 -14.99 -10.66
C VAL A 433 16.72 -14.05 -10.75
N ALA A 434 16.18 -13.84 -11.94
CA ALA A 434 14.99 -13.02 -12.09
C ALA A 434 13.77 -13.65 -11.38
N GLY A 435 12.92 -12.83 -10.79
CA GLY A 435 11.70 -13.27 -10.13
C GLY A 435 10.94 -12.17 -9.41
#